data_AF-A0A537N137-F1
#
_entry.id   AF-A0A537N137-F1
#
_cell.length_a   1.000
_cell.length_b   1.000
_cell.length_c   1.000
_cell.angle_alpha   90.00
_cell.angle_beta   90.00
_cell.angle_gamma   90.00
#
_symmetry.space_group_name_H-M   'P 1'
#
loop_
_entity.id
_entity.type
_entity.pdbx_description
1 polymer ?
#
loop_
_entity_poly.entity_id
_entity_poly.type
_entity_poly.pdbx_seq_one_letter_code
_entity_poly.pdbx_strand_id
1 'polypeptide(L)' 'MKIAGATPEILNNIGYSFMLRGDYRRARETLLQAQAQDPANPYIRNNLELLEASFRKGKAIQ' A
#
# COMPACT_ATOMS: atom_id res chain seq x y z
N MET A 1 -26.04 -3.05 10.92
CA MET A 1 -25.16 -2.37 9.94
C MET A 1 -23.73 -2.81 10.20
N LYS A 2 -23.12 -3.62 9.32
CA LYS A 2 -21.66 -3.77 9.33
C LYS A 2 -21.12 -2.43 8.87
N ILE A 3 -20.53 -1.65 9.77
CA ILE A 3 -19.55 -0.64 9.34
C ILE A 3 -18.52 -1.47 8.59
N ALA A 4 -18.53 -1.41 7.26
CA ALA A 4 -17.70 -2.28 6.44
C ALA A 4 -16.24 -2.01 6.80
N GLY A 5 -15.68 -2.89 7.64
CA GLY A 5 -14.30 -2.82 8.06
C GLY A 5 -13.40 -2.80 6.84
N ALA A 6 -12.40 -1.92 6.88
CA ALA A 6 -11.33 -1.71 5.90
C ALA A 6 -11.43 -2.56 4.63
N THR A 7 -12.20 -2.07 3.65
CA THR A 7 -12.27 -2.69 2.31
C THR A 7 -10.89 -2.67 1.65
N PRO A 8 -10.61 -3.55 0.67
CA PRO A 8 -9.33 -3.54 -0.04
C PRO A 8 -9.00 -2.15 -0.62
N GLU A 9 -9.99 -1.37 -1.04
CA GLU A 9 -9.81 0.00 -1.53
C GLU A 9 -9.39 0.98 -0.43
N ILE A 10 -9.98 0.87 0.76
CA ILE A 10 -9.58 1.71 1.91
C ILE A 10 -8.15 1.39 2.33
N LEU A 11 -7.82 0.09 2.44
CA LEU A 11 -6.45 -0.35 2.76
C LEU A 11 -5.46 0.11 1.68
N ASN A 12 -5.84 0.04 0.40
CA ASN A 12 -5.03 0.54 -0.70
C ASN A 12 -4.69 2.03 -0.53
N ASN A 13 -5.70 2.85 -0.24
CA ASN A 13 -5.53 4.30 -0.06
C ASN A 13 -4.70 4.66 1.19
N ILE A 14 -4.88 3.91 2.29
CA ILE A 14 -4.08 4.08 3.51
C ILE A 14 -2.61 3.70 3.25
N GLY A 15 -2.36 2.56 2.60
CA GLY A 15 -1.01 2.11 2.26
C GLY A 15 -0.29 3.10 1.34
N TYR A 16 -0.98 3.60 0.32
CA TYR A 16 -0.47 4.67 -0.55
C TYR A 16 -0.14 5.95 0.24
N SER A 17 -0.99 6.34 1.18
CA SER A 17 -0.76 7.52 2.03
C SER A 17 0.46 7.38 2.94
N PHE A 18 0.74 6.19 3.47
CA PHE A 18 1.97 5.93 4.23
C PHE A 18 3.21 6.03 3.34
N MET A 19 3.15 5.50 2.11
CA MET A 19 4.25 5.58 1.16
C MET A 19 4.62 7.03 0.82
N LEU A 20 3.62 7.90 0.60
CA LEU A 20 3.86 9.33 0.33
C LEU A 20 4.54 10.07 1.49
N ARG A 21 4.41 9.58 2.72
CA ARG A 21 5.07 10.13 3.92
C ARG A 21 6.45 9.52 4.17
N GLY A 22 6.90 8.59 3.33
CA GLY A 22 8.14 7.84 3.52
C GLY A 22 8.05 6.73 4.56
N ASP A 23 6.86 6.44 5.11
CA ASP A 23 6.66 5.30 6.02
C ASP A 23 6.47 4.01 5.21
N TYR A 24 7.55 3.57 4.57
CA TYR A 24 7.54 2.43 3.66
C TYR A 24 7.18 1.11 4.37
N ARG A 25 7.46 1.01 5.68
CA ARG A 25 7.12 -0.20 6.47
C ARG A 25 5.60 -0.34 6.59
N ARG A 26 4.92 0.69 7.09
CA ARG A 26 3.46 0.67 7.22
C ARG A 26 2.75 0.63 5.87
N ALA A 27 3.32 1.28 4.86
CA ALA A 27 2.81 1.19 3.49
C ALA A 27 2.78 -0.25 3.00
N ARG A 28 3.89 -1.00 3.17
CA ARG A 28 4.00 -2.40 2.74
C ARG A 28 2.98 -3.29 3.45
N GLU A 29 2.94 -3.21 4.78
CA GLU A 29 2.03 -4.01 5.59
C GLU A 29 0.57 -3.78 5.19
N THR A 30 0.18 -2.52 4.98
CA THR A 30 -1.20 -2.16 4.63
C THR A 30 -1.56 -2.60 3.20
N LEU A 31 -0.66 -2.40 2.22
CA LEU A 31 -0.90 -2.81 0.84
C LEU A 31 -0.95 -4.34 0.68
N LEU A 32 -0.17 -5.09 1.46
CA LEU A 32 -0.26 -6.56 1.50
C LEU A 32 -1.58 -7.04 2.12
N GLN A 33 -2.09 -6.36 3.14
CA GLN A 33 -3.44 -6.64 3.67
C GLN A 33 -4.52 -6.37 2.62
N ALA A 34 -4.40 -5.27 1.86
CA ALA A 34 -5.30 -4.99 0.75
C ALA A 34 -5.25 -6.11 -0.31
N GLN A 35 -4.04 -6.53 -0.70
CA GLN A 35 -3.83 -7.58 -1.70
C GLN A 35 -4.36 -8.93 -1.25
N ALA A 36 -4.26 -9.25 0.04
CA ALA A 36 -4.81 -10.48 0.59
C ALA A 36 -6.35 -10.54 0.49
N GLN A 37 -7.03 -9.38 0.49
CA GLN A 37 -8.48 -9.29 0.34
C GLN A 37 -8.91 -9.27 -1.14
N ASP A 38 -8.15 -8.63 -2.02
CA ASP A 38 -8.40 -8.61 -3.46
C ASP A 38 -7.10 -8.78 -4.27
N PRO A 39 -6.66 -10.03 -4.48
CA PRO A 39 -5.41 -10.32 -5.22
C PRO A 39 -5.47 -9.92 -6.70
N ALA A 40 -6.67 -9.84 -7.27
CA ALA A 40 -6.87 -9.52 -8.68
C ALA A 40 -6.83 -8.01 -8.96
N ASN A 41 -6.91 -7.18 -7.91
CA ASN A 41 -6.96 -5.73 -8.03
C ASN A 41 -5.69 -5.14 -8.69
N PRO A 42 -5.79 -4.51 -9.87
CA PRO A 42 -4.63 -3.92 -10.52
C PRO A 42 -4.10 -2.69 -9.76
N TYR A 43 -4.94 -1.94 -9.05
CA TYR A 43 -4.51 -0.75 -8.33
C TYR A 43 -3.62 -1.09 -7.13
N ILE A 44 -3.95 -2.15 -6.40
CA ILE A 44 -3.14 -2.62 -5.27
C ILE A 44 -1.77 -3.10 -5.75
N ARG A 45 -1.74 -3.87 -6.85
CA ARG A 45 -0.50 -4.33 -7.47
C ARG A 45 0.39 -3.18 -7.91
N ASN A 46 -0.18 -2.19 -8.61
CA ASN A 46 0.55 -1.01 -9.06
C ASN A 46 1.13 -0.22 -7.87
N ASN A 47 0.38 -0.10 -6.77
CA ASN A 47 0.86 0.60 -5.57
C ASN A 47 1.99 -0.16 -4.85
N LEU A 48 1.97 -1.50 -4.85
CA LEU A 48 3.09 -2.31 -4.35
C LEU A 48 4.35 -2.13 -5.21
N GLU A 49 4.20 -2.11 -6.54
CA GLU A 49 5.33 -1.85 -7.45
C GLU A 49 5.92 -0.44 -7.25
N LEU A 50 5.05 0.57 -7.10
CA LEU A 50 5.45 1.95 -6.82
C LEU A 50 6.14 2.08 -5.45
N LEU A 51 5.68 1.33 -4.44
CA LEU A 51 6.31 1.27 -3.12
C LEU A 51 7.75 0.75 -3.21
N GLU A 52 7.96 -0.37 -3.91
CA GLU A 52 9.30 -0.95 -4.07
C GLU A 52 10.24 0.01 -4.82
N ALA A 53 9.73 0.72 -5.84
CA ALA A 53 10.49 1.75 -6.53
C ALA A 53 10.84 2.95 -5.62
N SER A 54 9.87 3.41 -4.82
CA SER A 54 10.04 4.53 -3.89
C SER A 54 11.04 4.21 -2.79
N PHE A 55 10.98 3.01 -2.21
CA PHE A 55 11.92 2.54 -1.20
C PHE A 55 13.35 2.46 -1.72
N ARG A 56 13.54 1.95 -2.95
CA ARG A 56 14.86 1.93 -3.61
C ARG A 56 15.41 3.33 -3.83
N LYS A 57 14.59 4.26 -4.33
CA LYS A 57 15.00 5.66 -4.50
C LYS A 57 15.37 6.30 -3.17
N GLY A 58 14.51 6.19 -2.14
CA GLY A 58 14.76 6.79 -0.82
C GLY A 58 16.02 6.28 -0.12
N LYS A 59 16.44 5.04 -0.39
CA LYS A 59 17.73 4.50 0.08
C LYS A 59 18.94 5.06 -0.66
N ALA A 60 18.80 5.45 -1.92
CA ALA A 60 19.89 5.98 -2.73
C ALA A 60 20.20 7.45 -2.45
N ILE A 61 19.30 8.17 -1.74
CA ILE A 61 19.46 9.60 -1.41
C ILE A 61 19.92 9.81 0.06
N GLN A 62 20.19 8.73 0.79
CA GLN A 62 20.73 8.76 2.16
C GLN A 62 22.21 8.38 2.18
#